data_AF-A0A2S5M1W8-F1
#
_entry.id   AF-A0A2S5M1W8-F1
#
_cell.length_a   1.000
_cell.length_b   1.000
_cell.length_c   1.000
_cell.angle_alpha   90.00
_cell.angle_beta   90.00
_cell.angle_gamma   90.00
#
_symmetry.space_group_name_H-M   'P 1'
#
loop_
_entity.id
_entity.type
_entity.pdbx_description
1 polymer ?
#
loop_
_entity_poly.entity_id
_entity_poly.type
_entity_poly.pdbx_seq_one_letter_code
_entity_poly.pdbx_strand_id
1 'polypeptide(L)' 'MVQKVYYPGLENFIGHEIAKRQMNGYSGMISIVINGDGTAATKMVDGLQLFTLAASLGGVESLVSQP' A
#
# COMPACT_ATOMS: atom_id res chain seq x y z
N MET A 1 13.84 3.83 2.85
CA MET A 1 13.53 4.23 1.45
C MET A 1 12.67 3.15 0.82
N VAL A 2 11.70 3.50 -0.04
CA VAL A 2 10.76 2.55 -0.68
C VAL A 2 11.46 1.83 -1.84
N GLN A 3 11.33 0.51 -1.92
CA GLN A 3 11.88 -0.34 -2.98
C GLN A 3 10.88 -0.53 -4.12
N LYS A 4 9.60 -0.77 -3.80
CA LYS A 4 8.56 -1.08 -4.77
C LYS A 4 7.20 -0.63 -4.27
N VAL A 5 6.34 -0.25 -5.20
CA VAL A 5 4.93 0.10 -4.94
C VAL A 5 4.05 -0.81 -5.79
N TYR A 6 3.03 -1.40 -5.17
CA TYR A 6 1.97 -2.12 -5.83
C TYR A 6 0.70 -1.28 -5.76
N TYR A 7 0.37 -0.64 -6.87
CA TYR A 7 -0.86 0.13 -7.01
C TYR A 7 -1.35 0.06 -8.47
N PRO A 8 -2.60 -0.37 -8.73
CA PRO A 8 -3.10 -0.54 -10.09
C PRO A 8 -3.11 0.74 -10.94
N GLY A 9 -3.12 1.91 -10.30
CA GLY A 9 -3.10 3.20 -10.99
C GLY A 9 -1.74 3.65 -11.52
N LEU A 10 -0.65 2.94 -11.19
CA LEU A 10 0.68 3.25 -11.72
C LEU A 10 0.88 2.63 -13.10
N GLU A 11 1.39 3.40 -14.06
CA GLU A 11 1.64 2.93 -15.44
C GLU A 11 2.60 1.74 -15.50
N ASN A 12 3.53 1.65 -14.55
CA ASN A 12 4.50 0.56 -14.47
C ASN A 12 3.97 -0.68 -13.72
N PHE A 13 2.72 -0.67 -13.26
CA PHE A 13 2.09 -1.85 -12.67
C PHE A 13 1.74 -2.85 -13.79
N ILE A 14 2.15 -4.11 -13.65
CA ILE A 14 1.98 -5.16 -14.68
C ILE A 14 0.51 -5.30 -15.14
N GLY A 15 -0.45 -5.01 -14.25
CA GLY A 15 -1.89 -5.08 -14.55
C GLY A 15 -2.55 -3.74 -14.90
N HIS A 16 -1.80 -2.65 -15.16
CA HIS A 16 -2.35 -1.31 -15.31
C HIS A 16 -3.39 -1.21 -16.43
N GLU A 17 -3.08 -1.75 -17.62
CA GLU A 17 -4.00 -1.70 -18.77
C GLU A 17 -5.30 -2.48 -18.50
N ILE A 18 -5.22 -3.59 -17.76
CA ILE A 18 -6.40 -4.36 -17.36
C ILE A 18 -7.22 -3.55 -16.35
N ALA A 19 -6.57 -2.98 -15.34
CA ALA A 19 -7.20 -2.14 -14.33
C ALA A 19 -7.93 -0.95 -14.96
N LYS A 20 -7.27 -0.25 -15.88
CA LYS A 20 -7.82 0.89 -16.64
C LYS A 20 -9.05 0.50 -17.47
N ARG A 21 -9.08 -0.72 -18.03
CA ARG A 21 -10.22 -1.18 -18.84
C ARG A 21 -11.44 -1.55 -18.01
N GLN A 22 -11.25 -2.09 -16.80
CA GLN A 22 -12.34 -2.72 -16.04
C GLN A 22 -12.73 -1.99 -14.74
N MET A 23 -11.94 -1.03 -14.27
CA MET A 23 -12.17 -0.32 -13.01
C MET A 23 -12.50 1.16 -13.25
N ASN A 24 -13.42 1.72 -12.47
CA ASN A 24 -13.78 3.15 -12.50
C ASN A 24 -12.89 4.01 -11.57
N GLY A 25 -11.66 3.56 -11.32
CA GLY A 25 -10.72 4.08 -10.31
C GLY A 25 -9.91 2.93 -9.70
N TYR A 26 -8.82 3.22 -8.99
CA TYR A 26 -7.83 2.20 -8.61
C TYR A 26 -7.85 1.78 -7.12
N SER A 27 -8.95 2.09 -6.41
CA SER A 27 -9.11 1.94 -4.96
C SER A 27 -8.14 2.81 -4.12
N GLY A 28 -8.35 2.81 -2.80
CA GLY A 28 -7.42 3.41 -1.82
C GLY A 28 -6.33 2.45 -1.32
N MET A 29 -6.28 1.21 -1.84
CA MET A 29 -5.34 0.20 -1.37
C MET A 29 -3.98 0.36 -2.03
N ILE A 30 -2.93 0.48 -1.22
CA ILE A 30 -1.53 0.56 -1.68
C ILE A 30 -0.71 -0.41 -0.84
N SER A 31 0.13 -1.21 -1.48
CA SER A 31 1.17 -1.99 -0.78
C SER A 31 2.55 -1.50 -1.21
N ILE A 32 3.45 -1.35 -0.25
CA ILE A 32 4.83 -0.95 -0.50
C ILE A 32 5.78 -2.01 0.02
N VAL A 33 6.89 -2.20 -0.68
CA VAL A 33 8.07 -2.90 -0.19
C VAL A 33 9.09 -1.84 0.15
N ILE A 34 9.61 -1.85 1.36
CA ILE A 34 10.68 -0.95 1.76
C ILE A 34 12.03 -1.64 1.66
N ASN A 35 13.08 -0.86 1.48
CA ASN A 35 14.45 -1.36 1.57
C ASN A 35 14.74 -1.79 3.01
N GLY A 36 15.25 -3.00 3.19
CA GLY A 36 15.59 -3.57 4.49
C GLY A 36 14.89 -4.91 4.71
N ASP A 37 14.68 -5.24 5.99
CA ASP A 37 14.05 -6.47 6.45
C ASP A 37 12.75 -6.17 7.21
N GLY A 38 12.17 -7.19 7.87
CA GLY A 38 10.98 -7.03 8.69
C GLY A 38 11.15 -6.00 9.82
N THR A 39 12.34 -5.86 10.38
CA THR A 39 12.63 -4.87 11.42
C THR A 39 12.53 -3.45 10.88
N ALA A 40 13.02 -3.22 9.66
CA ALA A 40 12.85 -1.94 8.98
C ALA A 40 11.36 -1.63 8.75
N ALA A 41 10.55 -2.66 8.43
CA ALA A 41 9.12 -2.49 8.18
C ALA A 41 8.38 -2.12 9.46
N THR A 42 8.68 -2.81 10.56
CA THR A 42 8.13 -2.51 11.89
C THR A 42 8.47 -1.09 12.32
N LYS A 43 9.73 -0.67 12.19
CA LYS A 43 10.14 0.72 12.52
C LYS A 43 9.42 1.77 11.70
N MET A 44 9.13 1.49 10.42
CA MET A 44 8.35 2.41 9.60
C MET A 44 6.92 2.52 10.10
N VAL A 45 6.26 1.39 10.36
CA VAL A 45 4.87 1.33 10.81
C VAL A 45 4.70 1.98 12.18
N ASP A 46 5.60 1.69 13.12
CA ASP A 46 5.61 2.30 14.47
C ASP A 46 5.82 3.82 14.45
N GLY A 47 6.43 4.35 13.37
CA GLY A 47 6.65 5.79 13.19
C GLY A 47 5.45 6.54 12.61
N LEU A 48 4.38 5.86 12.21
CA LEU A 48 3.20 6.50 11.63
C LEU A 48 2.32 7.11 12.73
N GLN A 49 1.99 8.39 12.58
CA GLN A 49 1.16 9.12 13.56
C GLN A 49 -0.32 9.20 13.16
N LEU A 50 -0.64 8.98 11.88
CA LEU A 50 -2.00 9.10 11.33
C LEU A 50 -2.62 7.77 10.91
N PHE A 51 -1.80 6.75 10.63
CA PHE A 51 -2.28 5.44 10.22
C PHE A 51 -2.43 4.55 11.45
N THR A 52 -3.59 3.90 11.58
CA THR A 52 -3.83 2.95 12.66
C THR A 52 -3.40 1.55 12.21
N LEU A 53 -2.65 0.83 13.05
CA LEU A 53 -2.31 -0.58 12.81
C LEU A 53 -3.56 -1.45 12.97
N ALA A 54 -4.09 -1.98 11.88
CA ALA A 54 -5.28 -2.82 11.88
C ALA A 54 -5.29 -3.80 10.69
N ALA A 55 -5.84 -5.00 10.91
CA ALA A 55 -5.98 -6.00 9.85
C ALA A 55 -7.19 -5.76 8.92
N SER A 56 -8.07 -4.81 9.25
CA SER A 56 -9.24 -4.44 8.45
C SER A 56 -8.90 -3.41 7.36
N LEU A 57 -9.82 -3.17 6.43
CA LEU A 57 -9.66 -2.22 5.31
C LEU A 57 -11.01 -1.66 4.83
N GLY A 58 -10.98 -0.56 4.08
CA GLY A 58 -12.15 0.01 3.40
C GLY A 58 -13.00 1.00 4.23
N GLY A 59 -12.54 1.36 5.43
CA GLY A 59 -13.10 2.46 6.22
C GLY A 59 -12.71 3.84 5.69
N VAL A 60 -13.16 4.89 6.38
CA VAL A 60 -12.75 6.28 6.09
C VAL A 60 -11.39 6.61 6.69
N GLU A 61 -10.96 5.82 7.68
CA GLU A 61 -9.70 5.94 8.38
C GLU A 61 -8.54 5.40 7.55
N SER A 62 -7.36 6.00 7.74
CA SER A 62 -6.12 5.46 7.19
C SER A 62 -5.64 4.29 8.05
N LEU A 63 -5.55 3.10 7.46
CA LEU A 63 -5.11 1.88 8.14
C LEU A 63 -3.81 1.36 7.52
N VAL A 64 -2.97 0.75 8.34
CA VAL A 64 -1.74 0.07 7.93
C VAL A 64 -1.71 -1.33 8.52
N SER A 65 -1.14 -2.28 7.78
CA SER A 65 -0.81 -3.60 8.28
C SER A 65 0.56 -4.02 7.76
N GLN A 66 1.27 -4.80 8.58
CA GLN A 66 2.49 -5.50 8.19
C GLN A 66 2.14 -7.00 8.17
N PRO A 67 1.99 -7.61 6.98
CA PRO A 67 1.72 -9.04 6.83
C PRO A 67 2.84 -9.94 7.34
#